data_AF-A0A432SSW4-F1
#
_entry.id   AF-A0A432SSW4-F1
#
_cell.length_a   1.000
_cell.length_b   1.000
_cell.length_c   1.000
_cell.angle_alpha   90.00
_cell.angle_beta   90.00
_cell.angle_gamma   90.00
#
_symmetry.space_group_name_H-M   'P 1'
#
loop_
_entity.id
_entity.type
_entity.pdbx_description
1 polymer ?
#
loop_
_entity_poly.entity_id
_entity_poly.type
_entity_poly.pdbx_seq_one_letter_code
_entity_poly.pdbx_strand_id
1 'polypeptide(L)' 'RKKGSIVADMDLMIASIAMAYDEPVISNNLKHFGRIEGLRVESWV' A
#
# COMPACT_ATOMS: atom_id res chain seq x y z
N ARG A 1 22.66 5.03 -7.64
CA ARG A 1 21.98 5.14 -6.31
C ARG A 1 20.55 4.64 -6.47
N LYS A 2 20.16 3.51 -5.87
CA LYS A 2 18.73 3.12 -5.77
C LYS A 2 18.11 4.00 -4.70
N LYS A 3 17.21 4.92 -5.07
CA LYS A 3 16.35 5.62 -4.09
C LYS A 3 15.25 4.64 -3.73
N GLY A 4 15.28 4.08 -2.51
CA GLY A 4 14.10 3.43 -1.96
C GLY A 4 12.96 4.45 -1.91
N SER A 5 11.74 4.02 -2.23
CA SER A 5 10.56 4.88 -2.10
C SER A 5 10.23 5.02 -0.62
N ILE A 6 10.16 6.26 -0.11
CA ILE A 6 9.73 6.49 1.27
C ILE A 6 8.22 6.30 1.32
N VAL A 7 7.80 5.34 2.15
CA VAL A 7 6.41 5.04 2.49
C VAL A 7 6.19 5.48 3.93
N ALA A 8 5.04 6.08 4.23
CA ALA A 8 4.74 6.49 5.60
C ALA A 8 4.55 5.25 6.49
N ASP A 9 4.93 5.35 7.77
CA ASP A 9 4.90 4.22 8.70
C ASP A 9 3.51 3.55 8.78
N MET A 10 2.44 4.36 8.79
CA MET A 10 1.06 3.84 8.83
C MET A 10 0.66 3.13 7.53
N ASP A 11 1.05 3.68 6.37
CA ASP A 11 0.77 3.04 5.07
C ASP A 11 1.47 1.68 4.98
N LEU A 12 2.70 1.60 5.52
CA LEU A 12 3.46 0.35 5.60
C LEU A 12 2.81 -0.67 6.54
N MET A 13 2.30 -0.25 7.70
CA MET A 13 1.59 -1.12 8.63
C MET A 13 0.27 -1.65 8.05
N ILE A 14 -0.51 -0.81 7.37
CA ILE A 14 -1.77 -1.24 6.74
C ILE A 14 -1.47 -2.23 5.61
N ALA A 15 -0.49 -1.91 4.77
CA ALA A 15 -0.08 -2.77 3.67
C ALA A 15 0.43 -4.14 4.16
N SER A 16 1.21 -4.18 5.24
CA SER A 16 1.73 -5.44 5.77
C SER A 16 0.62 -6.35 6.29
N ILE A 17 -0.41 -5.79 6.92
CA ILE A 17 -1.60 -6.53 7.35
C ILE A 17 -2.34 -7.07 6.13
N ALA A 18 -2.66 -6.21 5.15
CA ALA A 18 -3.39 -6.61 3.95
C ALA A 18 -2.67 -7.74 3.18
N MET A 19 -1.34 -7.61 3.02
CA MET A 19 -0.53 -8.63 2.37
C MET A 19 -0.45 -9.94 3.17
N ALA A 20 -0.43 -9.88 4.50
CA ALA A 20 -0.41 -11.07 5.35
C ALA A 20 -1.69 -11.92 5.23
N TYR A 21 -2.81 -11.30 4.87
CA TYR A 21 -4.09 -11.96 4.66
C TYR A 21 -4.42 -12.18 3.18
N ASP A 22 -3.54 -11.80 2.25
CA ASP A 22 -3.84 -11.75 0.81
C ASP A 22 -5.16 -11.00 0.52
N GLU A 23 -5.36 -9.83 1.13
CA GLU A 23 -6.55 -8.99 0.93
C GLU A 23 -6.17 -7.64 0.29
N PRO A 24 -7.08 -7.00 -0.48
CA PRO A 24 -6.84 -5.68 -1.04
C PRO A 24 -7.02 -4.57 0.01
N VAL A 25 -6.26 -3.49 -0.13
CA VAL A 25 -6.51 -2.24 0.62
C VAL A 25 -7.51 -1.40 -0.15
N ILE A 26 -8.66 -1.12 0.48
CA ILE A 26 -9.65 -0.20 -0.06
C ILE A 26 -9.29 1.21 0.37
N SER A 27 -8.99 2.09 -0.58
CA SER A 27 -8.59 3.47 -0.28
C SER A 27 -8.85 4.43 -1.43
N ASN A 28 -9.36 5.62 -1.10
CA ASN A 28 -9.46 6.73 -2.05
C ASN A 28 -8.12 7.45 -2.27
N ASN A 29 -7.07 7.06 -1.55
CA ASN A 29 -5.72 7.64 -1.66
C ASN A 29 -4.70 6.66 -2.25
N LEU A 30 -4.95 6.26 -3.50
CA LEU A 30 -4.15 5.28 -4.24
C LEU A 30 -2.65 5.66 -4.37
N LYS A 31 -2.31 6.96 -4.29
CA LYS A 31 -0.92 7.43 -4.42
C LYS A 31 -0.01 6.98 -3.28
N HIS A 32 -0.56 6.78 -2.09
CA HIS A 32 0.18 6.33 -0.92
C HIS A 32 0.55 4.85 -1.05
N PHE A 33 -0.46 4.03 -1.35
CA PHE A 33 -0.32 2.58 -1.45
C PHE A 33 0.30 2.10 -2.76
N GLY A 34 0.17 2.86 -3.85
CA GLY A 34 0.75 2.52 -5.16
C GLY A 34 2.28 2.51 -5.20
N ARG A 35 2.95 2.93 -4.12
CA ARG A 35 4.41 2.83 -3.95
C ARG A 35 4.87 1.46 -3.44
N ILE A 36 3.93 0.63 -2.98
CA ILE A 36 4.19 -0.67 -2.34
C ILE A 36 3.99 -1.74 -3.40
N GLU A 37 5.11 -2.31 -3.87
CA GLU A 37 5.10 -3.36 -4.90
C GLU A 37 4.41 -4.63 -4.36
N GLY A 38 3.49 -5.19 -5.15
CA GLY A 38 2.74 -6.41 -4.79
C GLY A 38 1.49 -6.17 -3.92
N LEU A 39 1.22 -4.95 -3.47
CA LEU A 39 0.00 -4.63 -2.74
C LEU A 39 -1.18 -4.46 -3.69
N ARG A 40 -2.29 -5.19 -3.46
CA ARG A 40 -3.57 -4.96 -4.14
C ARG A 40 -4.27 -3.77 -3.51
N VAL A 41 -4.67 -2.80 -4.33
CA VAL A 41 -5.35 -1.58 -3.87
C VAL A 41 -6.53 -1.29 -4.78
N GLU A 42 -7.69 -1.02 -4.20
CA GLU A 42 -8.91 -0.71 -4.94
C GLU A 42 -9.51 0.63 -4.48
N SER A 43 -10.13 1.35 -5.42
CA SER A 43 -11.03 2.48 -5.13
C SER A 43 -12.44 2.03 -5.43
N TRP A 44 -13.35 2.20 -4.47
CA TRP A 44 -14.78 1.93 -4.65
C TRP A 44 -15.59 3.21 -4.95
N VAL A 45 -14.90 4.34 -5.09
CA VAL A 45 -15.44 5.66 -5.46
C VAL A 45 -14.84 6.11 -6.78
#